data_AF-A0A1G2ZNL2-F1
#
_entry.id   AF-A0A1G2ZNL2-F1
#
_cell.length_a   1.000
_cell.length_b   1.000
_cell.length_c   1.000
_cell.angle_alpha   90.00
_cell.angle_beta   90.00
_cell.angle_gamma   90.00
#
_symmetry.space_group_name_H-M   'P 1'
#
loop_
_entity.id
_entity.type
_entity.pdbx_description
1 polymer ?
#
loop_
_entity_poly.entity_id
_entity_poly.type
_entity_poly.pdbx_seq_one_letter_code
_entity_poly.pdbx_strand_id
1 'polypeptide(L)'
;MVTVNNSVGATAKLVDRKTAKLAEERFLERISANIFNANGVYSPLDKKLYDASDKNKICKVIDICSEKIKAQIKELAKTNLMALYDEMPKGNAHVYEIMHKELLGARKPKVIIAATTISPIADLLRYGYSAQQLSLAHIDNTKKVLMSNTGAFYYLCLFSPTGWDNISPNALSGSNFLIALTDITDGIFSTYFVEDDRWRSNALIFDLSTKEEKVEHIKRFVNNHTLELLMDELTEDFVANSLGYAINTIRDAFELMELEDDYIKIDRNSKPYRLTRIY
;
A
#
# COMPACT_ATOMS: atom_id res chain seq x y z
N MET A 1 8.91 8.56 13.89
CA MET A 1 9.91 8.55 12.80
C MET A 1 9.60 7.30 12.01
N VAL A 2 9.07 7.43 10.80
CA VAL A 2 8.73 6.28 9.94
C VAL A 2 9.91 6.15 8.98
N THR A 3 10.74 5.15 9.18
CA THR A 3 11.90 4.87 8.32
C THR A 3 11.40 4.05 7.14
N VAL A 4 11.64 4.52 5.91
CA VAL A 4 11.18 3.83 4.69
C VAL A 4 12.33 3.08 4.02
N ASN A 5 12.09 1.80 3.71
CA ASN A 5 13.01 0.93 2.97
C ASN A 5 13.28 1.45 1.55
N ASN A 6 14.56 1.53 1.19
CA ASN A 6 15.09 2.18 -0.02
C ASN A 6 15.20 1.27 -1.27
N SER A 7 14.35 0.26 -1.44
CA SER A 7 14.32 -0.50 -2.69
C SER A 7 12.88 -0.80 -3.12
N VAL A 8 12.39 -0.01 -4.08
CA VAL A 8 11.30 -0.45 -4.96
C VAL A 8 11.89 -1.57 -5.81
N GLY A 9 11.55 -2.81 -5.51
CA GLY A 9 12.17 -3.96 -6.15
C GLY A 9 11.69 -5.28 -5.58
N ALA A 10 10.38 -5.52 -5.60
CA ALA A 10 9.89 -6.88 -5.42
C ALA A 10 10.43 -7.75 -6.58
N THR A 11 10.79 -9.00 -6.31
CA THR A 11 11.01 -9.98 -7.39
C THR A 11 9.70 -10.20 -8.14
N ALA A 12 9.75 -10.21 -9.47
CA ALA A 12 8.59 -10.49 -10.32
C ALA A 12 7.88 -11.76 -9.87
N LYS A 13 6.63 -11.62 -9.40
CA LYS A 13 5.84 -12.74 -8.87
C LYS A 13 4.81 -13.15 -9.91
N LEU A 14 4.76 -14.45 -10.20
CA LEU A 14 3.71 -15.03 -11.03
C LEU A 14 2.38 -14.98 -10.27
N VAL A 15 1.40 -14.26 -10.81
CA VAL A 15 0.07 -14.09 -10.19
C VAL A 15 -1.01 -14.43 -11.20
N ASP A 16 -1.92 -15.32 -10.81
CA ASP A 16 -3.10 -15.67 -11.60
C ASP A 16 -4.23 -14.62 -11.44
N ARG A 17 -5.22 -14.68 -12.34
CA ARG A 17 -6.38 -13.77 -12.36
C ARG A 17 -7.13 -13.70 -11.02
N LYS A 18 -7.43 -14.84 -10.41
CA LYS A 18 -8.23 -14.92 -9.18
C LYS A 18 -7.46 -14.31 -8.02
N THR A 19 -6.18 -14.64 -7.92
CA THR A 19 -5.28 -14.08 -6.91
C THR A 19 -5.15 -12.57 -7.09
N ALA A 20 -4.97 -12.06 -8.32
CA ALA A 20 -4.91 -10.62 -8.60
C ALA A 20 -6.23 -9.91 -8.21
N LYS A 21 -7.38 -10.50 -8.55
CA LYS A 21 -8.70 -9.96 -8.18
C LYS A 21 -8.88 -9.90 -6.67
N LEU A 22 -8.63 -11.00 -5.96
CA LEU A 22 -8.78 -11.05 -4.50
C LEU A 22 -7.86 -10.06 -3.79
N ALA A 23 -6.65 -9.87 -4.32
CA ALA A 23 -5.70 -8.88 -3.82
C ALA A 23 -6.21 -7.45 -4.03
N GLU A 24 -6.79 -7.14 -5.20
CA GLU A 24 -7.44 -5.85 -5.49
C GLU A 24 -8.60 -5.57 -4.54
N GLU A 25 -9.50 -6.54 -4.34
CA GLU A 25 -10.65 -6.38 -3.46
C GLU A 25 -10.22 -6.10 -2.02
N ARG A 26 -9.26 -6.87 -1.49
CA ARG A 26 -8.70 -6.66 -0.15
C ARG A 26 -7.97 -5.33 -0.03
N PHE A 27 -7.22 -4.94 -1.05
CA PHE A 27 -6.53 -3.65 -1.07
C PHE A 27 -7.54 -2.50 -0.95
N LEU A 28 -8.56 -2.49 -1.82
CA LEU A 28 -9.59 -1.46 -1.84
C LEU A 28 -10.41 -1.45 -0.55
N GLU A 29 -10.74 -2.61 0.01
CA GLU A 29 -11.44 -2.72 1.30
C GLU A 29 -10.63 -2.05 2.42
N ARG A 30 -9.35 -2.42 2.57
CA ARG A 30 -8.50 -1.92 3.66
C ARG A 30 -8.21 -0.43 3.54
N ILE A 31 -7.84 0.04 2.36
CA ILE A 31 -7.56 1.47 2.16
C ILE A 31 -8.83 2.30 2.39
N SER A 32 -9.99 1.80 1.96
CA SER A 32 -11.27 2.45 2.20
C SER A 32 -11.59 2.53 3.70
N ALA A 33 -11.35 1.45 4.45
CA ALA A 33 -11.52 1.43 5.90
C ALA A 33 -10.59 2.43 6.60
N ASN A 34 -9.31 2.48 6.21
CA ASN A 34 -8.34 3.44 6.75
C ASN A 34 -8.75 4.90 6.47
N ILE A 35 -9.17 5.19 5.22
CA ILE A 35 -9.67 6.52 4.85
C ILE A 35 -10.95 6.87 5.61
N PHE A 36 -11.86 5.91 5.80
CA PHE A 36 -13.10 6.11 6.54
C PHE A 36 -12.82 6.49 8.00
N ASN A 37 -11.88 5.78 8.64
CA ASN A 37 -11.46 6.01 10.02
C ASN A 37 -10.61 7.29 10.21
N ALA A 38 -10.11 7.89 9.14
CA ALA A 38 -9.40 9.16 9.21
C ALA A 38 -10.36 10.32 9.53
N ASN A 39 -10.28 10.83 10.76
CA ASN A 39 -11.08 11.97 11.23
C ASN A 39 -10.57 13.33 10.70
N GLY A 40 -9.32 13.40 10.26
CA GLY A 40 -8.74 14.59 9.69
C GLY A 40 -7.65 14.27 8.69
N VAL A 41 -7.58 15.07 7.62
CA VAL A 41 -6.58 14.90 6.56
C VAL A 41 -5.84 16.21 6.36
N TYR A 42 -4.51 16.15 6.47
CA TYR A 42 -3.67 17.35 6.29
C TYR A 42 -3.51 17.72 4.81
N SER A 43 -3.70 19.00 4.50
CA SER A 43 -3.44 19.61 3.21
C SER A 43 -2.11 20.38 3.25
N PRO A 44 -1.09 19.94 2.49
CA PRO A 44 0.18 20.64 2.40
C PRO A 44 0.12 21.99 1.67
N LEU A 45 -0.85 22.18 0.76
CA LEU A 45 -0.95 23.40 -0.06
C LEU A 45 -1.21 24.65 0.78
N ASP A 46 -2.08 24.53 1.77
CA ASP A 46 -2.48 25.61 2.68
C ASP A 46 -2.07 25.37 4.13
N LYS A 47 -1.38 24.25 4.39
CA LYS A 47 -0.85 23.83 5.69
C LYS A 47 -1.94 23.69 6.75
N LYS A 48 -3.12 23.17 6.38
CA LYS A 48 -4.28 23.00 7.27
C LYS A 48 -4.69 21.54 7.41
N LEU A 49 -5.16 21.19 8.60
CA LEU A 49 -5.85 19.92 8.84
C LEU A 49 -7.34 20.11 8.55
N TYR A 50 -7.86 19.32 7.62
CA TYR A 50 -9.28 19.36 7.24
C TYR A 50 -10.07 18.26 7.93
N ASP A 51 -11.27 18.60 8.42
CA ASP A 51 -12.25 17.65 8.96
C ASP A 51 -12.69 16.68 7.86
N ALA A 52 -12.35 15.40 8.06
CA ALA A 52 -12.64 14.30 7.15
C ALA A 52 -13.75 13.38 7.69
N SER A 53 -14.64 13.89 8.53
CA SER A 53 -15.89 13.21 8.87
C SER A 53 -16.79 12.99 7.63
N ASP A 54 -17.71 12.03 7.73
CA ASP A 54 -18.58 11.60 6.62
C ASP A 54 -19.32 12.75 5.93
N LYS A 55 -19.74 13.77 6.69
CA LYS A 55 -20.44 14.95 6.15
C LYS A 55 -19.60 15.76 5.14
N ASN A 56 -18.27 15.63 5.18
CA ASN A 56 -17.30 16.36 4.36
C ASN A 56 -16.56 15.43 3.39
N LYS A 57 -16.85 14.13 3.39
CA LYS A 57 -16.16 13.13 2.58
C LYS A 57 -17.09 12.67 1.46
N ILE A 58 -16.66 12.80 0.22
CA ILE A 58 -17.38 12.28 -0.95
C ILE A 58 -16.54 11.17 -1.57
N CYS A 59 -17.09 9.97 -1.65
CA CYS A 59 -16.46 8.86 -2.37
C CYS A 59 -17.02 8.76 -3.79
N LYS A 60 -16.12 8.61 -4.77
CA LYS A 60 -16.44 8.32 -6.17
C LYS A 60 -15.68 7.07 -6.59
N VAL A 61 -16.37 6.14 -7.24
CA VAL A 61 -15.72 4.99 -7.88
C VAL A 61 -15.53 5.33 -9.36
N ILE A 62 -14.28 5.28 -9.82
CA ILE A 62 -13.89 5.54 -11.20
C ILE A 62 -13.32 4.26 -11.78
N ASP A 63 -13.77 3.88 -12.97
CA ASP A 63 -13.20 2.78 -13.73
C ASP A 63 -11.96 3.29 -14.49
N ILE A 64 -10.77 2.78 -14.14
CA ILE A 64 -9.50 3.18 -14.77
C ILE A 64 -9.16 2.28 -15.98
N CYS A 65 -9.88 1.19 -16.19
CA CYS A 65 -9.63 0.33 -17.34
C CYS A 65 -9.94 1.05 -18.65
N SER A 66 -8.93 1.16 -19.52
CA SER A 66 -9.11 1.76 -20.85
C SER A 66 -10.18 1.01 -21.65
N GLU A 67 -10.95 1.74 -22.47
CA GLU A 67 -11.94 1.13 -23.38
C GLU A 67 -11.32 0.08 -24.31
N LYS A 68 -10.03 0.24 -24.65
CA LYS A 68 -9.26 -0.74 -25.43
C LYS A 68 -9.11 -2.08 -24.69
N ILE A 69 -8.85 -2.04 -23.39
CA ILE A 69 -8.77 -3.24 -22.54
C ILE A 69 -10.14 -3.91 -22.45
N LYS A 70 -11.21 -3.15 -22.23
CA LYS A 70 -12.59 -3.68 -22.22
C LYS A 70 -12.97 -4.36 -23.54
N ALA A 71 -12.55 -3.77 -24.67
CA ALA A 71 -12.74 -4.37 -25.98
C ALA A 71 -11.98 -5.70 -26.12
N GLN A 72 -10.74 -5.79 -25.63
CA GLN A 72 -9.97 -7.04 -25.61
C GLN A 72 -10.64 -8.13 -24.76
N ILE A 73 -11.19 -7.78 -23.59
CA ILE A 73 -11.96 -8.73 -22.76
C ILE A 73 -13.16 -9.28 -23.55
N LYS A 74 -13.92 -8.39 -24.19
CA LYS A 74 -15.09 -8.78 -25.01
C LYS A 74 -14.69 -9.69 -26.19
N GLU A 75 -13.56 -9.42 -26.83
CA GLU A 75 -13.11 -10.21 -27.98
C GLU A 75 -12.64 -11.61 -27.59
N LEU A 76 -11.89 -11.74 -26.50
CA LEU A 76 -11.30 -13.01 -26.06
C LEU A 76 -12.31 -13.92 -25.36
N ALA A 77 -13.32 -13.37 -24.70
CA ALA A 77 -14.21 -14.14 -23.84
C ALA A 77 -15.54 -14.52 -24.50
N LYS A 78 -15.58 -14.56 -25.84
CA LYS A 78 -16.77 -14.83 -26.67
C LYS A 78 -17.57 -16.08 -26.29
N THR A 79 -16.95 -17.07 -25.64
CA THR A 79 -17.60 -18.33 -25.24
C THR A 79 -17.97 -18.43 -23.75
N ASN A 80 -17.38 -17.63 -22.86
CA ASN A 80 -17.72 -17.61 -21.43
C ASN A 80 -17.36 -16.26 -20.77
N LEU A 81 -17.94 -15.19 -21.31
CA LEU A 81 -17.66 -13.80 -20.96
C LEU A 81 -17.87 -13.53 -19.46
N MET A 82 -18.96 -14.02 -18.89
CA MET A 82 -19.34 -13.75 -17.51
C MET A 82 -18.35 -14.37 -16.51
N ALA A 83 -18.03 -15.66 -16.66
CA ALA A 83 -17.08 -16.32 -15.76
C ALA A 83 -15.69 -15.67 -15.83
N LEU A 84 -15.24 -15.28 -17.03
CA LEU A 84 -13.96 -14.58 -17.16
C LEU A 84 -14.00 -13.21 -16.48
N TYR A 85 -15.04 -12.41 -16.70
CA TYR A 85 -15.17 -11.12 -16.03
C TYR A 85 -15.18 -11.29 -14.52
N ASP A 86 -15.86 -12.30 -13.98
CA ASP A 86 -15.95 -12.55 -12.55
C ASP A 86 -14.60 -12.91 -11.93
N GLU A 87 -13.66 -13.48 -12.70
CA GLU A 87 -12.31 -13.81 -12.22
C GLU A 87 -11.29 -12.68 -12.38
N MET A 88 -11.62 -11.64 -13.16
CA MET A 88 -10.67 -10.58 -13.51
C MET A 88 -10.63 -9.45 -12.47
N PRO A 89 -9.43 -8.90 -12.17
CA PRO A 89 -9.34 -7.60 -11.50
C PRO A 89 -10.05 -6.52 -12.34
N LYS A 90 -10.69 -5.56 -11.67
CA LYS A 90 -11.54 -4.56 -12.32
C LYS A 90 -10.79 -3.27 -12.60
N GLY A 91 -9.68 -3.01 -11.92
CA GLY A 91 -8.91 -1.77 -12.13
C GLY A 91 -9.71 -0.53 -11.70
N ASN A 92 -10.43 -0.64 -10.59
CA ASN A 92 -11.21 0.47 -10.06
C ASN A 92 -10.32 1.43 -9.27
N ALA A 93 -10.78 2.67 -9.19
CA ALA A 93 -10.28 3.69 -8.30
C ALA A 93 -11.35 4.17 -7.35
N HIS A 94 -11.05 4.17 -6.06
CA HIS A 94 -11.84 4.85 -5.05
C HIS A 94 -11.24 6.22 -4.79
N VAL A 95 -11.97 7.27 -5.13
CA VAL A 95 -11.55 8.66 -5.00
C VAL A 95 -12.37 9.33 -3.91
N TYR A 96 -11.69 9.73 -2.84
CA TYR A 96 -12.26 10.41 -1.69
C TYR A 96 -11.90 11.90 -1.75
N GLU A 97 -12.92 12.72 -1.97
CA GLU A 97 -12.80 14.18 -1.93
C GLU A 97 -13.14 14.68 -0.54
N ILE A 98 -12.18 15.32 0.12
CA ILE A 98 -12.38 16.01 1.40
C ILE A 98 -12.81 17.44 1.10
N MET A 99 -14.10 17.67 1.25
CA MET A 99 -14.81 18.88 0.88
C MET A 99 -14.89 19.84 2.06
N HIS A 100 -14.53 21.10 1.85
CA HIS A 100 -14.71 22.13 2.86
C HIS A 100 -15.38 23.37 2.28
N LYS A 101 -16.22 24.02 3.10
CA LYS A 101 -16.88 25.28 2.74
C LYS A 101 -15.88 26.43 2.82
N GLU A 102 -15.85 27.28 1.79
CA GLU A 102 -15.12 28.55 1.83
C GLU A 102 -16.00 29.63 2.50
N LEU A 103 -15.37 30.68 3.06
CA LEU A 103 -16.03 31.70 3.90
C LEU A 103 -17.33 32.27 3.28
N LEU A 104 -17.40 32.37 1.95
CA LEU A 104 -18.56 32.85 1.18
C LEU A 104 -18.80 32.02 -0.09
N GLY A 105 -18.59 30.70 -0.05
CA GLY A 105 -18.60 29.88 -1.27
C GLY A 105 -19.21 28.49 -1.14
N ALA A 106 -19.34 27.83 -2.30
CA ALA A 106 -19.66 26.42 -2.39
C ALA A 106 -18.57 25.56 -1.72
N ARG A 107 -18.92 24.33 -1.35
CA ARG A 107 -17.94 23.35 -0.88
C ARG A 107 -17.00 23.00 -2.03
N LYS A 108 -15.69 23.04 -1.78
CA LYS A 108 -14.66 22.66 -2.75
C LYS A 108 -13.77 21.57 -2.16
N PRO A 109 -13.25 20.66 -2.99
CA PRO A 109 -12.25 19.69 -2.53
C PRO A 109 -10.98 20.43 -2.14
N LYS A 110 -10.42 20.08 -0.99
CA LYS A 110 -9.13 20.60 -0.49
C LYS A 110 -8.05 19.53 -0.50
N VAL A 111 -8.43 18.32 -0.17
CA VAL A 111 -7.59 17.12 -0.29
C VAL A 111 -8.36 16.05 -1.04
N ILE A 112 -7.67 15.34 -1.92
CA ILE A 112 -8.18 14.17 -2.62
C ILE A 112 -7.28 12.99 -2.24
N ILE A 113 -7.89 11.94 -1.70
CA ILE A 113 -7.21 10.66 -1.48
C ILE A 113 -7.76 9.70 -2.51
N ALA A 114 -6.92 9.20 -3.41
CA ALA A 114 -7.33 8.22 -4.42
C ALA A 114 -6.54 6.93 -4.24
N ALA A 115 -7.25 5.81 -4.20
CA ALA A 115 -6.66 4.49 -4.18
C ALA A 115 -7.10 3.73 -5.43
N THR A 116 -6.16 3.12 -6.14
CA THR A 116 -6.49 2.36 -7.35
C THR A 116 -5.56 1.19 -7.56
N THR A 117 -6.08 0.20 -8.26
CA THR A 117 -5.35 -0.99 -8.65
C THR A 117 -4.95 -0.90 -10.11
N ILE A 118 -3.72 -1.26 -10.38
CA ILE A 118 -3.20 -1.36 -11.74
C ILE A 118 -2.75 -2.82 -11.89
N SER A 119 -3.25 -3.49 -12.92
CA SER A 119 -2.96 -4.89 -13.18
C SER A 119 -2.49 -5.09 -14.62
N PRO A 120 -1.63 -6.08 -14.91
CA PRO A 120 -1.24 -6.44 -16.28
C PRO A 120 -2.37 -7.18 -16.99
N ILE A 121 -3.47 -6.46 -17.27
CA ILE A 121 -4.73 -7.05 -17.75
C ILE A 121 -4.56 -7.85 -19.04
N ALA A 122 -3.70 -7.40 -19.97
CA ALA A 122 -3.49 -8.09 -21.24
C ALA A 122 -2.97 -9.53 -21.04
N ASP A 123 -1.98 -9.71 -20.17
CA ASP A 123 -1.42 -11.02 -19.84
C ASP A 123 -2.41 -11.88 -19.06
N LEU A 124 -3.05 -11.28 -18.05
CA LEU A 124 -4.07 -11.96 -17.24
C LEU A 124 -5.21 -12.50 -18.12
N LEU A 125 -5.64 -11.75 -19.14
CA LEU A 125 -6.65 -12.21 -20.08
C LEU A 125 -6.14 -13.32 -20.99
N ARG A 126 -4.95 -13.13 -21.58
CA ARG A 126 -4.42 -14.04 -22.61
C ARG A 126 -3.92 -15.37 -22.04
N TYR A 127 -3.24 -15.33 -20.90
CA TYR A 127 -2.53 -16.47 -20.32
C TYR A 127 -3.16 -16.97 -19.02
N GLY A 128 -4.00 -16.16 -18.37
CA GLY A 128 -4.57 -16.48 -17.06
C GLY A 128 -3.67 -16.14 -15.88
N TYR A 129 -2.43 -15.73 -16.14
CA TYR A 129 -1.43 -15.31 -15.16
C TYR A 129 -0.50 -14.27 -15.76
N SER A 130 0.22 -13.54 -14.91
CA SER A 130 1.31 -12.65 -15.33
C SER A 130 2.38 -12.56 -14.25
N ALA A 131 3.63 -12.39 -14.67
CA ALA A 131 4.73 -11.94 -13.81
C ALA A 131 5.23 -10.54 -14.23
N GLN A 132 4.48 -9.85 -15.09
CA GLN A 132 4.87 -8.55 -15.61
C GLN A 132 4.75 -7.50 -14.50
N GLN A 133 5.88 -6.93 -14.11
CA GLN A 133 5.91 -5.79 -13.19
C GLN A 133 5.42 -4.53 -13.88
N LEU A 134 4.85 -3.62 -13.08
CA LEU A 134 4.32 -2.36 -13.58
C LEU A 134 5.34 -1.25 -13.51
N SER A 135 5.31 -0.41 -14.54
CA SER A 135 6.29 0.64 -14.77
C SER A 135 5.77 2.05 -14.50
N LEU A 136 6.71 3.01 -14.50
CA LEU A 136 6.44 4.45 -14.44
C LEU A 136 5.36 4.91 -15.45
N ALA A 137 5.33 4.34 -16.66
CA ALA A 137 4.34 4.70 -17.67
C ALA A 137 2.90 4.42 -17.20
N HIS A 138 2.70 3.36 -16.41
CA HIS A 138 1.40 3.03 -15.83
C HIS A 138 1.00 4.06 -14.77
N ILE A 139 1.95 4.48 -13.94
CA ILE A 139 1.74 5.54 -12.94
C ILE A 139 1.35 6.86 -13.63
N ASP A 140 2.08 7.25 -14.67
CA ASP A 140 1.80 8.48 -15.42
C ASP A 140 0.42 8.49 -16.07
N ASN A 141 0.00 7.36 -16.64
CA ASN A 141 -1.33 7.24 -17.22
C ASN A 141 -2.42 7.33 -16.14
N THR A 142 -2.24 6.65 -15.01
CA THR A 142 -3.19 6.67 -13.90
C THR A 142 -3.30 8.05 -13.26
N LYS A 143 -2.18 8.79 -13.09
CA LYS A 143 -2.20 10.18 -12.63
C LYS A 143 -3.08 11.06 -13.51
N LYS A 144 -2.95 10.96 -14.84
CA LYS A 144 -3.76 11.76 -15.79
C LYS A 144 -5.26 11.52 -15.64
N VAL A 145 -5.66 10.30 -15.27
CA VAL A 145 -7.07 9.95 -15.04
C VAL A 145 -7.56 10.47 -13.70
N LEU A 146 -6.76 10.31 -12.63
CA LEU A 146 -7.17 10.64 -11.26
C LEU A 146 -7.05 12.13 -10.93
N MET A 147 -6.12 12.85 -11.53
CA MET A 147 -5.80 14.23 -11.21
C MET A 147 -6.44 15.19 -12.23
N SER A 148 -7.66 15.62 -11.94
CA SER A 148 -8.43 16.53 -12.80
C SER A 148 -8.64 17.94 -12.25
N ASN A 149 -8.30 18.20 -10.98
CA ASN A 149 -8.59 19.45 -10.28
C ASN A 149 -7.31 20.16 -9.82
N THR A 150 -7.11 21.40 -10.27
CA THR A 150 -5.88 22.17 -9.97
C THR A 150 -5.85 22.79 -8.57
N GLY A 151 -6.95 22.72 -7.80
CA GLY A 151 -7.08 23.41 -6.50
C GLY A 151 -6.94 22.54 -5.25
N ALA A 152 -6.64 21.23 -5.39
CA ALA A 152 -6.54 20.30 -4.26
C ALA A 152 -5.17 19.62 -4.21
N PHE A 153 -4.80 19.16 -3.01
CA PHE A 153 -3.64 18.27 -2.84
C PHE A 153 -4.07 16.81 -2.99
N TYR A 154 -3.25 16.01 -3.66
CA TYR A 154 -3.53 14.60 -3.94
C TYR A 154 -2.63 13.68 -3.12
N TYR A 155 -3.24 12.74 -2.41
CA TYR A 155 -2.55 11.54 -1.94
C TYR A 155 -3.04 10.36 -2.76
N LEU A 156 -2.13 9.74 -3.50
CA LEU A 156 -2.44 8.60 -4.37
C LEU A 156 -1.86 7.33 -3.76
N CYS A 157 -2.65 6.25 -3.73
CA CYS A 157 -2.20 4.92 -3.38
C CYS A 157 -2.42 4.00 -4.59
N LEU A 158 -1.33 3.57 -5.22
CA LEU A 158 -1.39 2.73 -6.42
C LEU A 158 -0.98 1.32 -6.04
N PHE A 159 -1.82 0.34 -6.31
CA PHE A 159 -1.55 -1.05 -6.02
C PHE A 159 -1.18 -1.84 -7.28
N SER A 160 -0.17 -2.70 -7.20
CA SER A 160 0.19 -3.68 -8.22
C SER A 160 0.19 -5.09 -7.63
N PRO A 161 -0.62 -6.04 -8.16
CA PRO A 161 -0.58 -7.42 -7.70
C PRO A 161 0.70 -8.15 -8.12
N THR A 162 1.34 -7.73 -9.21
CA THR A 162 2.58 -8.33 -9.74
C THR A 162 3.84 -7.55 -9.34
N GLY A 163 3.69 -6.52 -8.52
CA GLY A 163 4.78 -5.65 -8.08
C GLY A 163 5.13 -4.54 -9.06
N TRP A 164 6.09 -3.73 -8.64
CA TRP A 164 6.57 -2.56 -9.35
C TRP A 164 7.99 -2.78 -9.86
N ASP A 165 8.30 -2.25 -11.04
CA ASP A 165 9.68 -2.19 -11.51
C ASP A 165 10.49 -1.08 -10.81
N ASN A 166 11.75 -0.87 -11.19
CA ASN A 166 12.61 0.15 -10.61
C ASN A 166 12.08 1.57 -10.92
N ILE A 167 11.22 2.10 -10.05
CA ILE A 167 10.58 3.41 -10.20
C ILE A 167 11.41 4.50 -9.53
N SER A 168 11.55 5.62 -10.22
CA SER A 168 12.21 6.82 -9.68
C SER A 168 11.41 7.42 -8.52
N PRO A 169 12.04 7.68 -7.34
CA PRO A 169 11.38 8.37 -6.23
C PRO A 169 10.82 9.75 -6.61
N ASN A 170 11.45 10.44 -7.58
CA ASN A 170 10.96 11.73 -8.09
C ASN A 170 9.61 11.62 -8.79
N ALA A 171 9.24 10.43 -9.29
CA ALA A 171 7.91 10.23 -9.87
C ALA A 171 6.81 10.09 -8.82
N LEU A 172 7.18 9.81 -7.57
CA LEU A 172 6.29 9.57 -6.45
C LEU A 172 5.91 10.85 -5.70
N SER A 173 6.50 11.99 -6.07
CA SER A 173 6.16 13.29 -5.52
C SER A 173 6.06 14.36 -6.61
N GLY A 174 5.19 15.34 -6.37
CA GLY A 174 5.11 16.54 -7.18
C GLY A 174 4.64 17.73 -6.35
N SER A 175 4.37 18.86 -7.00
CA SER A 175 4.00 20.10 -6.29
C SER A 175 2.70 19.97 -5.49
N ASN A 176 1.71 19.27 -6.05
CA ASN A 176 0.38 19.11 -5.46
C ASN A 176 0.00 17.64 -5.25
N PHE A 177 0.95 16.71 -5.25
CA PHE A 177 0.67 15.30 -5.03
C PHE A 177 1.81 14.54 -4.34
N LEU A 178 1.42 13.45 -3.69
CA LEU A 178 2.27 12.39 -3.17
C LEU A 178 1.69 11.03 -3.55
N ILE A 179 2.56 10.06 -3.82
CA ILE A 179 2.19 8.72 -4.26
C ILE A 179 2.83 7.68 -3.34
N ALA A 180 1.97 6.83 -2.80
CA ALA A 180 2.33 5.56 -2.20
C ALA A 180 2.10 4.46 -3.24
N LEU A 181 3.11 3.63 -3.45
CA LEU A 181 3.02 2.41 -4.22
C LEU A 181 2.82 1.25 -3.26
N THR A 182 1.91 0.35 -3.57
CA THR A 182 1.66 -0.83 -2.77
C THR A 182 1.80 -2.07 -3.65
N ASP A 183 2.41 -3.11 -3.11
CA ASP A 183 2.38 -4.46 -3.68
C ASP A 183 2.22 -5.50 -2.56
N ILE A 184 2.39 -6.78 -2.91
CA ILE A 184 2.39 -7.88 -1.95
C ILE A 184 3.79 -8.50 -1.91
N THR A 185 4.47 -8.32 -0.78
CA THR A 185 5.75 -8.95 -0.47
C THR A 185 5.53 -9.93 0.68
N ASP A 186 6.02 -11.17 0.53
CA ASP A 186 5.88 -12.24 1.53
C ASP A 186 4.45 -12.50 2.05
N GLY A 187 3.46 -12.23 1.20
CA GLY A 187 2.05 -12.45 1.48
C GLY A 187 1.36 -11.34 2.26
N ILE A 188 2.05 -10.23 2.53
CA ILE A 188 1.51 -9.04 3.17
C ILE A 188 1.55 -7.82 2.22
N PHE A 189 0.67 -6.86 2.45
CA PHE A 189 0.77 -5.57 1.74
C PHE A 189 2.03 -4.85 2.18
N SER A 190 2.82 -4.40 1.21
CA SER A 190 3.99 -3.57 1.42
C SER A 190 3.77 -2.26 0.69
N THR A 191 3.95 -1.14 1.40
CA THR A 191 3.73 0.20 0.87
C THR A 191 5.05 0.97 0.86
N TYR A 192 5.40 1.52 -0.30
CA TYR A 192 6.59 2.31 -0.56
C TYR A 192 6.18 3.73 -0.93
N PHE A 193 6.85 4.72 -0.36
CA PHE A 193 6.67 6.12 -0.73
C PHE A 193 7.98 6.87 -0.51
N VAL A 194 8.14 8.00 -1.18
CA VAL A 194 9.28 8.89 -0.91
C VAL A 194 9.12 9.55 0.46
N GLU A 195 10.21 9.60 1.24
CA GLU A 195 10.24 10.34 2.51
C GLU A 195 9.97 11.82 2.24
N ASP A 196 8.82 12.30 2.74
CA ASP A 196 8.36 13.66 2.52
C ASP A 196 7.51 14.13 3.70
N ASP A 197 7.90 15.26 4.32
CA ASP A 197 7.23 15.85 5.49
C ASP A 197 5.74 16.15 5.26
N ARG A 198 5.32 16.26 4.00
CA ARG A 198 3.92 16.48 3.63
C ARG A 198 3.02 15.28 3.94
N TRP A 199 3.57 14.07 4.04
CA TRP A 199 2.80 12.89 4.46
C TRP A 199 2.24 13.04 5.88
N ARG A 200 3.04 13.54 6.82
CA ARG A 200 2.68 13.64 8.25
C ARG A 200 1.99 12.36 8.77
N SER A 201 0.90 12.51 9.53
CA SER A 201 0.05 11.42 10.00
C SER A 201 -0.79 10.77 8.90
N ASN A 202 -0.91 11.39 7.72
CA ASN A 202 -1.67 10.80 6.62
C ASN A 202 -0.97 9.55 6.05
N ALA A 203 0.34 9.37 6.27
CA ALA A 203 1.06 8.13 5.91
C ALA A 203 0.36 6.88 6.45
N LEU A 204 -0.24 6.96 7.65
CA LEU A 204 -0.93 5.86 8.31
C LEU A 204 -2.17 5.39 7.56
N ILE A 205 -2.74 6.22 6.68
CA ILE A 205 -3.86 5.82 5.82
C ILE A 205 -3.40 4.70 4.86
N PHE A 206 -2.15 4.75 4.41
CA PHE A 206 -1.57 3.83 3.42
C PHE A 206 -0.85 2.64 4.06
N ASP A 207 -0.93 2.52 5.39
CA ASP A 207 -0.48 1.37 6.15
C ASP A 207 -1.56 0.28 6.15
N LEU A 208 -1.44 -0.65 5.21
CA LEU A 208 -2.48 -1.63 4.89
C LEU A 208 -2.29 -2.98 5.56
N SER A 209 -1.13 -3.22 6.18
CA SER A 209 -0.89 -4.46 6.92
C SER A 209 -1.53 -4.36 8.30
N THR A 210 -2.23 -5.42 8.74
CA THR A 210 -2.76 -5.45 10.10
C THR A 210 -1.63 -5.62 11.11
N LYS A 211 -1.92 -5.39 12.41
CA LYS A 211 -0.93 -5.61 13.47
C LYS A 211 -0.46 -7.07 13.47
N GLU A 212 -1.39 -8.01 13.31
CA GLU A 212 -1.13 -9.45 13.29
C GLU A 212 -0.26 -9.85 12.09
N GLU A 213 -0.53 -9.29 10.90
CA GLU A 213 0.28 -9.53 9.71
C GLU A 213 1.71 -9.02 9.86
N LYS A 214 1.90 -7.85 10.50
CA LYS A 214 3.24 -7.32 10.79
C LYS A 214 3.99 -8.20 11.78
N VAL A 215 3.32 -8.61 12.85
CA VAL A 215 3.89 -9.55 13.83
C VAL A 215 4.31 -10.85 13.14
N GLU A 216 3.43 -11.44 12.34
CA GLU A 216 3.72 -12.68 11.63
C GLU A 216 4.87 -12.51 10.61
N HIS A 217 4.95 -11.37 9.93
CA HIS A 217 6.07 -11.07 9.05
C HIS A 217 7.39 -10.95 9.83
N ILE A 218 7.39 -10.28 10.99
CA ILE A 218 8.56 -10.21 11.88
C ILE A 218 8.96 -11.62 12.33
N LYS A 219 8.01 -12.46 12.73
CA LYS A 219 8.28 -13.85 13.11
C LYS A 219 8.98 -14.63 12.00
N ARG A 220 8.47 -14.54 10.77
CA ARG A 220 9.10 -15.18 9.60
C ARG A 220 10.50 -14.63 9.33
N PHE A 221 10.67 -13.31 9.41
CA PHE A 221 11.97 -12.68 9.23
C PHE A 221 12.99 -13.22 10.25
N VAL A 222 12.63 -13.23 11.54
CA VAL A 222 13.50 -13.77 12.60
C VAL A 222 13.83 -15.24 12.37
N ASN A 223 12.83 -16.07 11.99
CA ASN A 223 13.05 -17.47 11.68
C ASN A 223 14.03 -17.67 10.50
N ASN A 224 13.99 -16.78 9.51
CA ASN A 224 14.94 -16.80 8.38
C ASN A 224 16.33 -16.26 8.75
N HIS A 225 16.47 -15.51 9.85
CA HIS A 225 17.73 -15.01 10.40
C HIS A 225 18.14 -15.82 11.64
N THR A 226 18.04 -17.14 11.53
CA THR A 226 18.35 -18.05 12.65
C THR A 226 19.82 -17.90 13.07
N LEU A 227 20.76 -17.64 12.16
CA LEU A 227 22.18 -17.50 12.51
C LEU A 227 22.42 -16.27 13.39
N GLU A 228 21.86 -15.13 13.02
CA GLU A 228 21.91 -13.88 13.79
C GLU A 228 21.22 -14.03 15.14
N LEU A 229 20.13 -14.82 15.20
CA LEU A 229 19.46 -15.17 16.45
C LEU A 229 20.34 -16.07 17.35
N LEU A 230 21.12 -16.99 16.77
CA LEU A 230 22.04 -17.86 17.51
C LEU A 230 23.31 -17.14 17.96
N MET A 231 23.70 -16.07 17.26
CA MET A 231 24.86 -15.25 17.58
C MET A 231 24.52 -14.08 18.53
N ASP A 232 23.28 -13.99 19.00
CA ASP A 232 22.78 -12.89 19.82
C ASP A 232 22.94 -11.51 19.12
N GLU A 233 22.81 -11.46 17.80
CA GLU A 233 22.97 -10.24 16.99
C GLU A 233 21.63 -9.65 16.53
N LEU A 234 20.54 -10.40 16.73
CA LEU A 234 19.21 -9.97 16.28
C LEU A 234 18.59 -8.94 17.25
N THR A 235 18.80 -7.66 16.95
CA THR A 235 18.28 -6.52 17.72
C THR A 235 17.02 -5.92 17.10
N GLU A 236 16.23 -5.20 17.91
CA GLU A 236 15.06 -4.46 17.39
C GLU A 236 15.45 -3.42 16.32
N ASP A 237 16.64 -2.81 16.42
CA ASP A 237 17.13 -1.87 15.40
C ASP A 237 17.48 -2.59 14.10
N PHE A 238 18.09 -3.79 14.16
CA PHE A 238 18.37 -4.60 12.98
C PHE A 238 17.07 -4.95 12.24
N VAL A 239 16.05 -5.41 12.97
CA VAL A 239 14.73 -5.72 12.40
C VAL A 239 14.04 -4.47 11.89
N ALA A 240 14.11 -3.34 12.61
CA ALA A 240 13.51 -2.07 12.19
C ALA A 240 14.15 -1.54 10.91
N ASN A 241 15.47 -1.61 10.80
CA ASN A 241 16.20 -1.19 9.61
C ASN A 241 15.94 -2.12 8.41
N SER A 242 15.65 -3.39 8.67
CA SER A 242 15.40 -4.38 7.61
C SER A 242 13.96 -4.33 7.11
N LEU A 243 12.98 -4.16 8.01
CA LEU A 243 11.55 -4.25 7.70
C LEU A 243 10.83 -2.90 7.67
N GLY A 244 11.42 -1.83 8.20
CA GLY A 244 10.82 -0.50 8.27
C GLY A 244 9.69 -0.36 9.30
N TYR A 245 9.53 -1.32 10.22
CA TYR A 245 8.49 -1.26 11.24
C TYR A 245 8.88 -0.40 12.44
N ALA A 246 7.87 0.19 13.08
CA ALA A 246 8.07 0.92 14.33
C ALA A 246 8.54 -0.03 15.44
N ILE A 247 9.47 0.45 16.27
CA ILE A 247 10.07 -0.33 17.37
C ILE A 247 9.02 -0.97 18.28
N ASN A 248 7.92 -0.28 18.59
CA ASN A 248 6.85 -0.87 19.42
C ASN A 248 6.21 -2.11 18.76
N THR A 249 6.02 -2.11 17.44
CA THR A 249 5.49 -3.28 16.73
C THR A 249 6.47 -4.46 16.77
N ILE A 250 7.78 -4.17 16.71
CA ILE A 250 8.83 -5.19 16.81
C ILE A 250 8.87 -5.79 18.22
N ARG A 251 8.78 -4.94 19.25
CA ARG A 251 8.71 -5.40 20.64
C ARG A 251 7.48 -6.26 20.90
N ASP A 252 6.30 -5.85 20.44
CA ASP A 252 5.08 -6.64 20.53
C ASP A 252 5.27 -8.03 19.87
N ALA A 253 5.95 -8.09 18.72
CA ALA A 253 6.24 -9.34 18.04
C ALA A 253 7.22 -10.22 18.83
N PHE A 254 8.29 -9.64 19.37
CA PHE A 254 9.26 -10.35 20.20
C PHE A 254 8.60 -10.94 21.45
N GLU A 255 7.74 -10.17 22.13
CA GLU A 255 6.99 -10.62 23.30
C GLU A 255 6.11 -11.83 22.98
N LEU A 256 5.43 -11.82 21.82
CA LEU A 256 4.66 -12.97 21.36
C LEU A 256 5.55 -14.18 21.05
N MET A 257 6.74 -13.98 20.50
CA MET A 257 7.68 -15.08 20.23
C MET A 257 8.22 -15.73 21.52
N GLU A 258 8.58 -14.94 22.53
CA GLU A 258 9.03 -15.45 23.84
C GLU A 258 7.92 -16.21 24.58
N LEU A 259 6.65 -15.87 24.34
CA LEU A 259 5.49 -16.58 24.89
C LEU A 259 5.18 -17.90 24.16
N GLU A 260 5.50 -17.98 22.86
CA GLU A 260 5.19 -19.14 22.02
C GLU A 260 6.33 -20.16 21.93
N ASP A 261 7.58 -19.74 22.13
CA ASP A 261 8.78 -20.58 22.09
C ASP A 261 9.62 -20.39 23.37
N ASP A 262 9.65 -21.43 24.22
CA ASP A 262 10.38 -21.42 25.49
C ASP A 262 11.89 -21.17 25.32
N TYR A 263 12.43 -21.47 24.14
CA TYR A 263 13.84 -21.29 23.80
C TYR A 263 14.15 -19.88 23.29
N ILE A 264 13.16 -19.02 23.10
CA ILE A 264 13.38 -17.62 22.73
C ILE A 264 13.23 -16.75 23.98
N LYS A 265 14.20 -15.86 24.20
CA LYS A 265 14.17 -14.86 25.27
C LYS A 265 14.50 -13.47 24.77
N ILE A 266 13.90 -12.48 25.40
CA ILE A 266 14.16 -11.07 25.13
C ILE A 266 15.07 -10.51 26.23
N ASP A 267 16.28 -10.11 25.86
CA ASP A 267 17.14 -9.34 26.76
C ASP A 267 16.69 -7.87 26.77
N ARG A 268 15.82 -7.56 27.73
CA ARG A 268 15.29 -6.21 27.99
C ARG A 268 16.31 -5.27 28.66
N ASN A 269 17.45 -5.80 29.13
CA ASN A 269 18.51 -4.99 29.71
C ASN A 269 19.46 -4.43 28.64
N SER A 270 19.51 -5.07 27.47
CA SER A 270 20.20 -4.54 26.29
C SER A 270 19.44 -3.35 25.68
N LYS A 271 20.17 -2.37 25.14
CA LYS A 271 19.60 -1.26 24.34
C LYS A 271 20.43 -1.12 23.06
N PRO A 272 19.87 -1.36 21.86
CA PRO A 272 18.49 -1.82 21.57
C PRO A 272 18.14 -3.19 22.18
N TYR A 273 16.85 -3.48 22.40
CA TYR A 273 16.40 -4.80 22.87
C TYR A 273 16.86 -5.89 21.90
N ARG A 274 17.22 -7.04 22.45
CA ARG A 274 17.79 -8.16 21.72
C ARG A 274 16.95 -9.41 21.90
N LEU A 275 16.77 -10.14 20.82
CA LEU A 275 16.20 -11.48 20.83
C LEU A 275 17.35 -12.50 20.84
N THR A 276 17.29 -13.46 21.76
CA THR A 276 18.33 -14.49 21.95
C THR A 276 17.69 -15.86 22.00
N ARG A 277 18.39 -16.88 21.50
CA ARG A 277 17.96 -18.28 21.65
C ARG A 277 18.72 -18.94 22.80
N ILE A 278 18.00 -19.46 23.79
CA ILE A 278 18.56 -20.22 24.90
C ILE A 278 18.47 -21.72 24.60
N TYR A 279 19.41 -22.50 25.15
CA TYR A 279 19.51 -23.96 24.97
C TYR A 279 19.40 -24.68 26.31
#